data_AF-A0A9P8BXW5-F1
#
_entry.id   AF-A0A9P8BXW5-F1
#
_cell.length_a   1.000
_cell.length_b   1.000
_cell.length_c   1.000
_cell.angle_alpha   90.00
_cell.angle_beta   90.00
_cell.angle_gamma   90.00
#
_symmetry.space_group_name_H-M   'P 1'
#
loop_
_entity.id
_entity.type
_entity.pdbx_description
1 polymer ?
#
loop_
_entity_poly.entity_id
_entity_poly.type
_entity_poly.pdbx_seq_one_letter_code
_entity_poly.pdbx_strand_id
1 'polypeptide(L)'
;MLAQNWGFYLNGSQADRGPNDVTTLFESARKRLSQYFSSDKEQNGLDIMAITGCLLISRLTVLRYCLSFGRRDTFTCDRWMLLQVCPGAFDATVPDVFDVVFKATLDAYHYQTPCIPFASLERPLQDRFHQVQDQLSSFTFNSPTNKILVVLDEAQTLSNHGKECFVSHADPGDLRSILSPIIHGLRSISGSTGDYCVVTCGTGIGADELEVMANSGGIAGNLDQIDRRIVDFAGWETED
;
A
#
# COMPACT_ATOMS: atom_id res chain seq x y z
N MET A 1 -15.01 -14.37 -10.36
CA MET A 1 -15.00 -13.28 -9.37
C MET A 1 -13.53 -12.92 -9.16
N LEU A 2 -13.17 -11.66 -9.42
CA LEU A 2 -11.78 -11.16 -9.47
C LEU A 2 -11.28 -10.71 -8.10
N ALA A 3 -12.17 -10.23 -7.23
CA ALA A 3 -11.90 -9.87 -5.85
C ALA A 3 -13.14 -10.12 -4.99
N GLN A 4 -12.97 -10.74 -3.82
CA GLN A 4 -14.05 -10.92 -2.84
C GLN A 4 -14.10 -9.76 -1.83
N ASN A 5 -12.99 -9.04 -1.67
CA ASN A 5 -12.83 -8.00 -0.65
C ASN A 5 -12.46 -6.66 -1.28
N TRP A 6 -12.80 -5.58 -0.59
CA TRP A 6 -12.29 -4.25 -0.93
C TRP A 6 -10.82 -4.16 -0.57
N GLY A 7 -10.04 -3.51 -1.42
CA GLY A 7 -8.60 -3.50 -1.24
C GLY A 7 -7.83 -2.63 -2.22
N PHE A 8 -6.57 -2.39 -1.93
CA PHE A 8 -5.66 -1.64 -2.78
C PHE A 8 -4.71 -2.59 -3.51
N TYR A 9 -4.62 -2.44 -4.82
CA TYR A 9 -3.57 -3.06 -5.63
C TYR A 9 -2.53 -2.00 -5.97
N LEU A 10 -1.30 -2.27 -5.52
CA LEU A 10 -0.12 -1.44 -5.69
C LEU A 10 0.88 -2.21 -6.56
N ASN A 11 1.47 -1.55 -7.55
CA ASN A 11 2.38 -2.17 -8.50
C ASN A 11 3.80 -1.59 -8.33
N GLY A 12 4.75 -2.42 -7.89
CA GLY A 12 6.15 -2.04 -7.70
C GLY A 12 6.95 -1.89 -8.99
N SER A 13 6.43 -2.37 -10.14
CA SER A 13 7.15 -2.48 -11.41
C SER A 13 6.59 -1.55 -12.49
N GLN A 14 7.46 -0.86 -13.25
CA GLN A 14 7.03 -0.16 -14.48
C GLN A 14 6.76 -1.10 -15.66
N ALA A 15 7.26 -2.34 -15.60
CA ALA A 15 7.14 -3.29 -16.71
C ALA A 15 5.74 -3.95 -16.75
N ASP A 16 5.03 -3.94 -15.62
CA ASP A 16 3.73 -4.58 -15.46
C ASP A 16 2.58 -3.59 -15.57
N ARG A 17 1.39 -4.13 -15.86
CA ARG A 17 0.17 -3.32 -15.88
C ARG A 17 -0.24 -3.01 -14.45
N GLY A 18 -0.43 -1.73 -14.18
CA GLY A 18 -0.91 -1.26 -12.90
C GLY A 18 -0.67 0.24 -12.76
N PRO A 19 -0.97 0.79 -11.59
CA PRO A 19 -0.78 2.21 -11.34
C PRO A 19 0.71 2.49 -11.08
N ASN A 20 1.16 3.67 -11.47
CA ASN A 20 2.56 4.09 -11.36
C ASN A 20 2.91 4.70 -9.99
N ASP A 21 1.98 4.77 -9.05
CA ASP A 21 2.14 5.55 -7.82
C ASP A 21 3.28 5.03 -6.91
N VAL A 22 3.47 3.72 -6.77
CA VAL A 22 4.64 3.16 -6.05
C VAL A 22 5.94 3.48 -6.78
N THR A 23 5.93 3.45 -8.11
CA THR A 23 7.12 3.84 -8.87
C THR A 23 7.41 5.34 -8.72
N THR A 24 6.39 6.18 -8.77
CA THR A 24 6.52 7.62 -8.51
C THR A 24 7.06 7.87 -7.10
N LEU A 25 6.65 7.07 -6.11
CA LEU A 25 7.18 7.16 -4.75
C LEU A 25 8.68 6.91 -4.76
N PHE A 26 9.11 5.81 -5.39
CA PHE A 26 10.51 5.44 -5.49
C PHE A 26 11.35 6.49 -6.24
N GLU A 27 10.89 6.93 -7.42
CA GLU A 27 11.59 7.92 -8.23
C GLU A 27 11.64 9.30 -7.56
N SER A 28 10.62 9.67 -6.78
CA SER A 28 10.64 10.91 -6.00
C SER A 28 11.66 10.83 -4.86
N ALA A 29 11.77 9.68 -4.19
CA ALA A 29 12.79 9.46 -3.18
C ALA A 29 14.20 9.58 -3.79
N ARG A 30 14.42 8.99 -4.97
CA ARG A 30 15.70 9.08 -5.69
C ARG A 30 16.07 10.49 -6.12
N LYS A 31 15.09 11.35 -6.42
CA LYS A 31 15.35 12.77 -6.75
C LYS A 31 15.73 13.62 -5.53
N ARG A 32 15.45 13.14 -4.31
CA ARG A 32 15.68 13.83 -3.04
C ARG A 32 16.61 13.00 -2.13
N LEU A 33 17.76 12.60 -2.66
CA LEU A 33 18.72 11.71 -1.98
C LEU A 33 19.11 12.19 -0.58
N SER A 34 19.32 13.50 -0.39
CA SER A 34 19.70 14.06 0.91
C SER A 34 18.63 13.89 1.98
N GLN A 35 17.37 13.67 1.58
CA GLN A 35 16.24 13.46 2.48
C GLN A 35 15.98 11.96 2.70
N TYR A 36 15.88 11.17 1.62
CA TYR A 36 15.42 9.78 1.72
C TYR A 36 16.53 8.73 1.73
N PHE A 37 17.77 9.12 1.42
CA PHE A 37 18.95 8.25 1.35
C PHE A 37 20.15 8.91 2.03
N SER A 38 19.90 9.64 3.11
CA SER A 38 20.91 10.31 3.91
C SER A 38 21.74 9.31 4.72
N SER A 39 22.74 9.79 5.47
CA SER A 39 23.47 8.96 6.43
C SER A 39 22.62 8.55 7.64
N ASP A 40 21.53 9.27 7.90
CA ASP A 40 20.59 8.96 8.98
C ASP A 40 19.57 7.92 8.50
N LYS A 41 19.92 6.64 8.70
CA LYS A 41 19.15 5.50 8.19
C LYS A 41 17.79 5.34 8.87
N GLU A 42 17.68 5.75 10.14
CA GLU A 42 16.41 5.72 10.88
C GLU A 42 15.47 6.79 10.34
N GLN A 43 15.97 8.02 10.16
CA GLN A 43 15.18 9.10 9.58
C GLN A 43 14.76 8.81 8.13
N ASN A 44 15.64 8.22 7.33
CA ASN A 44 15.29 7.77 5.97
C ASN A 44 14.07 6.83 6.00
N GLY A 45 14.01 5.90 6.96
CA GLY A 45 12.89 4.98 7.13
C GLY A 45 11.58 5.72 7.46
N LEU A 46 11.63 6.67 8.40
CA LEU A 46 10.48 7.51 8.76
C LEU A 46 9.99 8.37 7.59
N ASP A 47 10.90 8.89 6.78
CA ASP A 47 10.58 9.71 5.62
C ASP A 47 9.91 8.88 4.51
N ILE A 48 10.38 7.64 4.29
CA ILE A 48 9.72 6.71 3.36
C ILE A 48 8.33 6.29 3.86
N MET A 49 8.18 6.05 5.17
CA MET A 49 6.86 5.81 5.78
C MET A 49 5.92 7.01 5.58
N ALA A 50 6.42 8.24 5.67
CA ALA A 50 5.63 9.45 5.41
C ALA A 50 5.06 9.52 4.00
N ILE A 51 5.88 9.33 2.97
CA ILE A 51 5.40 9.35 1.59
C ILE A 51 4.57 8.11 1.23
N THR A 52 4.77 6.98 1.93
CA THR A 52 3.88 5.82 1.86
C THR A 52 2.50 6.15 2.46
N GLY A 53 2.47 6.90 3.57
CA GLY A 53 1.24 7.45 4.14
C GLY A 53 0.51 8.37 3.17
N CYS A 54 1.23 9.22 2.42
CA CYS A 54 0.66 10.02 1.34
C CYS A 54 0.02 9.13 0.26
N LEU A 55 0.69 8.06 -0.17
CA LEU A 55 0.17 7.10 -1.14
C LEU A 55 -1.15 6.47 -0.65
N LEU A 56 -1.20 6.03 0.61
CA LEU A 56 -2.42 5.49 1.21
C LEU A 56 -3.55 6.53 1.29
N ILE A 57 -3.25 7.77 1.70
CA ILE A 57 -4.24 8.87 1.71
C ILE A 57 -4.81 9.10 0.31
N SER A 58 -3.97 9.06 -0.73
CA SER A 58 -4.41 9.19 -2.11
C SER A 58 -5.34 8.06 -2.52
N ARG A 59 -4.99 6.80 -2.22
CA ARG A 59 -5.82 5.61 -2.50
C ARG A 59 -7.17 5.65 -1.78
N LEU A 60 -7.17 6.01 -0.50
CA LEU A 60 -8.38 6.21 0.29
C LEU A 60 -9.27 7.32 -0.27
N THR A 61 -8.66 8.42 -0.74
CA THR A 61 -9.38 9.54 -1.35
C THR A 61 -10.09 9.13 -2.64
N VAL A 62 -9.40 8.40 -3.52
CA VAL A 62 -10.00 7.88 -4.76
C VAL A 62 -11.14 6.91 -4.45
N LEU A 63 -10.93 5.95 -3.53
CA LEU A 63 -11.97 4.99 -3.17
C LEU A 63 -13.20 5.69 -2.57
N ARG A 64 -13.00 6.61 -1.64
CA ARG A 64 -14.08 7.41 -1.05
C ARG A 64 -14.88 8.17 -2.10
N TYR A 65 -14.19 8.76 -3.08
CA TYR A 65 -14.83 9.45 -4.20
C TYR A 65 -15.69 8.46 -4.99
N CYS A 66 -15.13 7.31 -5.40
CA CYS A 66 -15.88 6.29 -6.13
C CYS A 66 -17.08 5.75 -5.35
N LEU A 67 -16.99 5.58 -4.03
CA LEU A 67 -18.12 5.17 -3.18
C LEU A 67 -19.21 6.23 -3.09
N SER A 68 -18.85 7.51 -3.19
CA SER A 68 -19.80 8.63 -3.10
C SER A 68 -20.62 8.81 -4.38
N PHE A 69 -20.07 8.42 -5.54
CA PHE A 69 -20.74 8.53 -6.84
C PHE A 69 -21.23 7.20 -7.40
N GLY A 70 -20.62 6.09 -6.98
CA GLY A 70 -20.94 4.75 -7.44
C GLY A 70 -22.33 4.31 -6.99
N ARG A 71 -23.03 3.57 -7.85
CA ARG A 71 -24.27 2.90 -7.45
C ARG A 71 -23.93 1.51 -6.90
N ARG A 72 -24.62 1.08 -5.86
CA ARG A 72 -24.35 -0.17 -5.13
C ARG A 72 -24.44 -1.43 -6.00
N ASP A 73 -25.24 -1.39 -7.04
CA ASP A 73 -25.44 -2.46 -8.02
C ASP A 73 -24.33 -2.55 -9.07
N THR A 74 -23.52 -1.50 -9.23
CA THR A 74 -22.56 -1.37 -10.33
C THR A 74 -21.16 -1.01 -9.91
N PHE A 75 -20.90 -0.60 -8.67
CA PHE A 75 -19.56 -0.39 -8.15
C PHE A 75 -19.26 -1.47 -7.10
N THR A 76 -18.57 -2.52 -7.52
CA THR A 76 -18.24 -3.69 -6.70
C THR A 76 -16.73 -3.77 -6.43
N CYS A 77 -16.32 -4.61 -5.49
CA CYS A 77 -14.90 -4.91 -5.25
C CYS A 77 -14.19 -5.40 -6.53
N ASP A 78 -14.83 -6.23 -7.36
CA ASP A 78 -14.32 -6.65 -8.67
C ASP A 78 -14.00 -5.45 -9.58
N ARG A 79 -14.93 -4.50 -9.69
CA ARG A 79 -14.77 -3.33 -10.55
C ARG A 79 -13.76 -2.35 -9.99
N TRP A 80 -13.71 -2.22 -8.67
CA TRP A 80 -12.66 -1.46 -7.99
C TRP A 80 -11.27 -2.07 -8.24
N MET A 81 -11.14 -3.39 -8.21
CA MET A 81 -9.88 -4.07 -8.53
C MET A 81 -9.50 -3.86 -10.01
N LEU A 82 -10.46 -3.98 -10.94
CA LEU A 82 -10.21 -3.76 -12.37
C LEU A 82 -9.70 -2.35 -12.68
N LEU A 83 -10.22 -1.33 -12.00
CA LEU A 83 -9.75 0.05 -12.14
C LEU A 83 -8.27 0.18 -11.73
N GLN A 84 -7.84 -0.57 -10.71
CA GLN A 84 -6.47 -0.50 -10.19
C GLN A 84 -5.48 -1.31 -11.00
N VAL A 85 -5.81 -2.53 -11.42
CA VAL A 85 -4.88 -3.36 -12.20
C VAL A 85 -4.68 -2.81 -13.61
N CYS A 86 -5.69 -2.12 -14.15
CA CYS A 86 -5.66 -1.62 -15.51
C CYS A 86 -6.22 -0.19 -15.63
N PRO A 87 -5.57 0.83 -15.04
CA PRO A 87 -6.08 2.21 -15.05
C PRO A 87 -6.27 2.78 -16.48
N GLY A 88 -5.54 2.27 -17.47
CA GLY A 88 -5.66 2.63 -18.88
C GLY A 88 -6.41 1.63 -19.78
N ALA A 89 -7.04 0.56 -19.26
CA ALA A 89 -7.68 -0.44 -20.12
C ALA A 89 -8.99 0.05 -20.77
N PHE A 90 -9.65 1.04 -20.18
CA PHE A 90 -10.92 1.54 -20.71
C PHE A 90 -10.74 2.66 -21.73
N ASP A 91 -9.67 3.44 -21.60
CA ASP A 91 -9.29 4.50 -22.53
C ASP A 91 -7.84 4.94 -22.25
N ALA A 92 -6.97 4.86 -23.26
CA ALA A 92 -5.56 5.26 -23.13
C ALA A 92 -5.38 6.79 -22.92
N THR A 93 -6.43 7.58 -23.14
CA THR A 93 -6.45 9.02 -22.87
C THR A 93 -6.81 9.34 -21.42
N VAL A 94 -7.37 8.38 -20.68
CA VAL A 94 -7.66 8.54 -19.26
C VAL A 94 -6.36 8.37 -18.49
N PRO A 95 -5.91 9.41 -17.77
CA PRO A 95 -4.68 9.32 -17.01
C PRO A 95 -4.83 8.32 -15.86
N ASP A 96 -3.71 7.77 -15.42
CA ASP A 96 -3.62 6.99 -14.19
C ASP A 96 -4.00 7.87 -12.99
N VAL A 97 -5.28 7.80 -12.60
CA VAL A 97 -5.85 8.65 -11.55
C VAL A 97 -5.17 8.42 -10.20
N PHE A 98 -4.69 7.20 -9.93
CA PHE A 98 -4.01 6.90 -8.68
C PHE A 98 -2.68 7.62 -8.60
N ASP A 99 -1.89 7.56 -9.68
CA ASP A 99 -0.62 8.27 -9.78
C ASP A 99 -0.82 9.81 -9.82
N VAL A 100 -1.84 10.30 -10.51
CA VAL A 100 -2.16 11.75 -10.54
C VAL A 100 -2.49 12.28 -9.14
N VAL A 101 -3.38 11.60 -8.41
CA VAL A 101 -3.76 12.02 -7.05
C VAL A 101 -2.59 11.86 -6.09
N PHE A 102 -1.78 10.81 -6.25
CA PHE A 102 -0.59 10.59 -5.45
C PHE A 102 0.45 11.69 -5.66
N LYS A 103 0.79 12.05 -6.90
CA LYS A 103 1.70 13.17 -7.21
C LYS A 103 1.24 14.46 -6.57
N ALA A 104 -0.04 14.81 -6.70
CA ALA A 104 -0.57 16.03 -6.08
C ALA A 104 -0.45 16.00 -4.55
N THR A 105 -0.68 14.84 -3.93
CA THR A 105 -0.56 14.66 -2.47
C THR A 105 0.90 14.73 -2.02
N LEU A 106 1.79 14.09 -2.77
CA LEU A 106 3.23 14.05 -2.51
C LEU A 106 3.87 15.43 -2.69
N ASP A 107 3.51 16.15 -3.75
CA ASP A 107 3.96 17.51 -3.99
C ASP A 107 3.52 18.42 -2.83
N ALA A 108 2.24 18.34 -2.43
CA ALA A 108 1.72 19.09 -1.29
C ALA A 108 2.46 18.78 0.02
N TYR A 109 2.85 17.52 0.23
CA TYR A 109 3.70 17.11 1.35
C TYR A 109 5.11 17.72 1.25
N HIS A 110 5.74 17.63 0.08
CA HIS A 110 7.09 18.16 -0.14
C HIS A 110 7.20 19.69 -0.10
N TYR A 111 6.12 20.42 -0.35
CA TYR A 111 6.10 21.88 -0.22
C TYR A 111 6.05 22.36 1.24
N GLN A 112 5.78 21.48 2.20
CA GLN A 112 5.76 21.84 3.62
C GLN A 112 7.18 22.07 4.15
N THR A 113 7.41 23.22 4.77
CA THR A 113 8.69 23.59 5.39
C THR A 113 8.46 24.07 6.83
N PRO A 114 8.94 23.35 7.87
CA PRO A 114 9.65 22.07 7.79
C PRO A 114 8.78 20.93 7.26
N CYS A 115 9.40 19.84 6.79
CA CYS A 115 8.67 18.65 6.35
C CYS A 115 7.84 18.08 7.49
N ILE A 116 6.64 17.61 7.16
CA ILE A 116 5.72 17.01 8.13
C ILE A 116 6.28 15.63 8.55
N PRO A 117 6.50 15.39 9.86
CA PRO A 117 6.93 14.07 10.33
C PRO A 117 5.85 13.01 10.11
N PHE A 118 6.23 11.75 9.91
CA PHE A 118 5.28 10.65 9.73
C PHE A 118 4.21 10.57 10.82
N ALA A 119 4.60 10.72 12.10
CA ALA A 119 3.68 10.70 13.24
C ALA A 119 2.55 11.75 13.13
N SER A 120 2.77 12.84 12.39
CA SER A 120 1.74 13.86 12.14
C SER A 120 0.77 13.47 11.01
N LEU A 121 1.16 12.54 10.14
CA LEU A 121 0.33 11.97 9.07
C LEU A 121 -0.54 10.79 9.54
N GLU A 122 -0.15 10.11 10.62
CA GLU A 122 -0.86 8.93 11.13
C GLU A 122 -2.33 9.22 11.44
N ARG A 123 -2.63 10.33 12.15
CA ARG A 123 -4.01 10.71 12.47
C ARG A 123 -4.86 11.00 11.22
N PRO A 124 -4.44 11.89 10.29
CA PRO A 124 -5.15 12.09 9.03
C PRO A 124 -5.36 10.80 8.23
N LEU A 125 -4.36 9.91 8.21
CA LEU A 125 -4.45 8.62 7.52
C LEU A 125 -5.52 7.72 8.15
N GLN A 126 -5.49 7.54 9.48
CA GLN A 126 -6.44 6.75 10.24
C GLN A 126 -7.87 7.32 10.13
N ASP A 127 -8.03 8.64 10.21
CA ASP A 127 -9.34 9.29 10.04
C ASP A 127 -9.92 9.03 8.65
N ARG A 128 -9.08 9.10 7.61
CA ARG A 128 -9.50 8.77 6.23
C ARG A 128 -9.83 7.31 6.07
N PHE A 129 -9.07 6.43 6.71
CA PHE A 129 -9.32 4.99 6.71
C PHE A 129 -10.66 4.64 7.35
N HIS A 130 -10.93 5.13 8.56
CA HIS A 130 -12.21 4.93 9.24
C HIS A 130 -13.39 5.47 8.43
N GLN A 131 -13.25 6.66 7.82
CA GLN A 131 -14.29 7.23 6.95
C GLN A 131 -14.61 6.33 5.75
N VAL A 132 -13.59 5.69 5.16
CA VAL A 132 -13.79 4.73 4.06
C VAL A 132 -14.45 3.46 4.57
N GLN A 133 -14.03 2.92 5.71
CA GLN A 133 -14.67 1.74 6.31
C GLN A 133 -16.15 1.99 6.63
N ASP A 134 -16.48 3.13 7.22
CA ASP A 134 -17.86 3.53 7.49
C ASP A 134 -18.68 3.60 6.20
N GLN A 135 -18.13 4.25 5.15
CA GLN A 135 -18.78 4.30 3.85
C GLN A 135 -18.98 2.91 3.25
N LEU A 136 -17.95 2.05 3.27
CA LEU A 136 -18.04 0.68 2.77
C LEU A 136 -19.11 -0.12 3.49
N SER A 137 -19.17 -0.05 4.83
CA SER A 137 -20.18 -0.74 5.63
C SER A 137 -21.60 -0.32 5.24
N SER A 138 -21.80 0.97 4.94
CA SER A 138 -23.09 1.49 4.48
C SER A 138 -23.39 1.12 3.02
N PHE A 139 -22.35 0.94 2.21
CA PHE A 139 -22.42 0.71 0.77
C PHE A 139 -22.70 -0.76 0.45
N THR A 140 -22.12 -1.69 1.20
CA THR A 140 -22.30 -3.13 1.05
C THR A 140 -23.22 -3.70 2.14
N PHE A 141 -24.43 -4.12 1.75
CA PHE A 141 -25.44 -4.60 2.71
C PHE A 141 -25.10 -5.92 3.42
N ASN A 142 -24.09 -6.69 2.98
CA ASN A 142 -23.79 -8.04 3.47
C ASN A 142 -22.28 -8.35 3.53
N SER A 143 -21.38 -7.36 3.66
CA SER A 143 -19.95 -7.68 3.79
C SER A 143 -19.66 -8.08 5.24
N PRO A 144 -19.26 -9.33 5.54
CA PRO A 144 -19.05 -9.79 6.91
C PRO A 144 -17.84 -9.14 7.59
N THR A 145 -16.96 -8.45 6.83
CA THR A 145 -15.82 -7.74 7.40
C THR A 145 -15.55 -6.41 6.67
N ASN A 146 -15.21 -5.36 7.42
CA ASN A 146 -14.72 -4.07 6.91
C ASN A 146 -13.19 -4.07 6.71
N LYS A 147 -12.59 -5.26 6.56
CA LYS A 147 -11.15 -5.41 6.42
C LYS A 147 -10.72 -5.02 5.01
N ILE A 148 -9.65 -4.24 4.93
CA ILE A 148 -9.07 -3.80 3.64
C ILE A 148 -7.84 -4.64 3.31
N LEU A 149 -7.83 -5.29 2.15
CA LEU A 149 -6.65 -5.98 1.65
C LEU A 149 -5.74 -4.98 0.91
N VAL A 150 -4.45 -5.00 1.16
CA VAL A 150 -3.44 -4.23 0.41
C VAL A 150 -2.48 -5.22 -0.22
N VAL A 151 -2.43 -5.24 -1.55
CA VAL A 151 -1.51 -6.06 -2.31
C VAL A 151 -0.43 -5.17 -2.88
N LEU A 152 0.83 -5.46 -2.56
CA LEU A 152 2.00 -4.89 -3.21
C LEU A 152 2.61 -5.94 -4.14
N ASP A 153 2.31 -5.80 -5.41
CA ASP A 153 2.79 -6.66 -6.48
C ASP A 153 4.17 -6.22 -6.96
N GLU A 154 4.92 -7.17 -7.51
CA GLU A 154 6.31 -7.00 -7.94
C GLU A 154 7.22 -6.38 -6.86
N ALA A 155 7.00 -6.76 -5.60
CA ALA A 155 7.69 -6.22 -4.43
C ALA A 155 9.23 -6.43 -4.46
N GLN A 156 9.70 -7.48 -5.14
CA GLN A 156 11.12 -7.77 -5.30
C GLN A 156 11.89 -6.66 -6.04
N THR A 157 11.21 -5.87 -6.86
CA THR A 157 11.82 -4.69 -7.52
C THR A 157 12.34 -3.68 -6.50
N LEU A 158 11.58 -3.43 -5.43
CA LEU A 158 11.94 -2.53 -4.33
C LEU A 158 13.00 -3.13 -3.41
N SER A 159 13.05 -4.46 -3.26
CA SER A 159 14.06 -5.15 -2.42
C SER A 159 15.50 -4.87 -2.90
N ASN A 160 15.68 -4.64 -4.19
CA ASN A 160 16.99 -4.42 -4.80
C ASN A 160 17.57 -3.02 -4.56
N HIS A 161 16.87 -2.14 -3.82
CA HIS A 161 17.26 -0.74 -3.68
C HIS A 161 17.48 -0.30 -2.24
N GLY A 162 18.51 0.53 -2.05
CA GLY A 162 18.75 1.24 -0.79
C GLY A 162 19.16 0.37 0.40
N LYS A 163 19.66 -0.86 0.17
CA LYS A 163 20.03 -1.81 1.24
C LYS A 163 20.94 -1.21 2.32
N GLU A 164 21.80 -0.25 1.98
CA GLU A 164 22.72 0.38 2.94
C GLU A 164 22.14 1.63 3.61
N CYS A 165 20.97 2.09 3.18
CA CYS A 165 20.38 3.37 3.55
C CYS A 165 19.23 3.26 4.56
N PHE A 166 18.75 2.05 4.85
CA PHE A 166 17.68 1.81 5.82
C PHE A 166 18.10 0.73 6.82
N VAL A 167 17.48 0.78 7.99
CA VAL A 167 17.68 -0.20 9.07
C VAL A 167 16.34 -0.81 9.48
N SER A 168 16.40 -2.01 10.04
CA SER A 168 15.22 -2.68 10.60
C SER A 168 14.69 -1.92 11.80
N HIS A 169 13.36 -1.81 11.91
CA HIS A 169 12.74 -1.20 13.09
C HIS A 169 12.91 -2.06 14.35
N ALA A 170 13.12 -3.37 14.20
CA ALA A 170 13.34 -4.30 15.31
C ALA A 170 14.81 -4.38 15.76
N ASP A 171 15.75 -4.11 14.86
CA ASP A 171 17.19 -4.15 15.12
C ASP A 171 17.93 -3.10 14.25
N PRO A 172 18.38 -1.97 14.83
CA PRO A 172 19.10 -0.93 14.09
C PRO A 172 20.42 -1.42 13.44
N GLY A 173 20.96 -2.55 13.87
CA GLY A 173 22.15 -3.17 13.27
C GLY A 173 21.86 -3.92 11.96
N ASP A 174 20.60 -4.24 11.70
CA ASP A 174 20.16 -5.00 10.53
C ASP A 174 19.77 -4.07 9.38
N LEU A 175 20.51 -4.18 8.27
CA LEU A 175 20.35 -3.33 7.10
C LEU A 175 19.18 -3.80 6.23
N ARG A 176 18.37 -2.85 5.78
CA ARG A 176 17.15 -3.12 5.00
C ARG A 176 17.12 -2.35 3.70
N SER A 177 16.41 -2.90 2.72
CA SER A 177 16.04 -2.20 1.49
C SER A 177 14.88 -1.24 1.74
N ILE A 178 14.60 -0.36 0.77
CA ILE A 178 13.46 0.57 0.82
C ILE A 178 12.10 -0.15 0.94
N LEU A 179 12.03 -1.42 0.56
CA LEU A 179 10.82 -2.24 0.71
C LEU A 179 10.35 -2.31 2.17
N SER A 180 11.28 -2.40 3.13
CA SER A 180 10.95 -2.53 4.55
C SER A 180 10.16 -1.32 5.09
N PRO A 181 10.64 -0.06 4.98
CA PRO A 181 9.86 1.08 5.43
C PRO A 181 8.57 1.31 4.62
N ILE A 182 8.49 0.88 3.36
CA ILE A 182 7.22 0.89 2.60
C ILE A 182 6.21 -0.06 3.25
N ILE A 183 6.59 -1.32 3.52
CA ILE A 183 5.69 -2.29 4.18
C ILE A 183 5.26 -1.76 5.55
N HIS A 184 6.18 -1.20 6.34
CA HIS A 184 5.83 -0.58 7.62
C HIS A 184 4.84 0.58 7.46
N GLY A 185 5.04 1.47 6.48
CA GLY A 185 4.10 2.55 6.18
C GLY A 185 2.72 2.03 5.77
N LEU A 186 2.65 0.98 4.96
CA LEU A 186 1.39 0.33 4.57
C LEU A 186 0.63 -0.22 5.79
N ARG A 187 1.36 -0.69 6.81
CA ARG A 187 0.81 -1.25 8.04
C ARG A 187 0.27 -0.21 9.03
N SER A 188 0.66 1.05 8.89
CA SER A 188 0.19 2.11 9.80
C SER A 188 -1.17 2.70 9.42
N ILE A 189 -1.90 2.10 8.47
CA ILE A 189 -3.13 2.65 7.90
C ILE A 189 -4.28 2.85 8.91
N SER A 190 -4.46 1.95 9.88
CA SER A 190 -5.62 1.95 10.79
C SER A 190 -5.25 2.05 12.28
N GLY A 191 -3.96 2.02 12.62
CA GLY A 191 -3.50 1.91 14.02
C GLY A 191 -3.86 0.59 14.72
N SER A 192 -4.59 -0.32 14.06
CA SER A 192 -5.06 -1.61 14.56
C SER A 192 -4.72 -2.73 13.57
N THR A 193 -4.07 -3.79 14.06
CA THR A 193 -3.61 -4.90 13.22
C THR A 193 -4.73 -5.80 12.69
N GLY A 194 -5.98 -5.60 13.13
CA GLY A 194 -7.13 -6.42 12.73
C GLY A 194 -7.89 -5.94 11.50
N ASP A 195 -7.68 -4.69 11.07
CA ASP A 195 -8.56 -4.00 10.12
C ASP A 195 -8.06 -4.00 8.68
N TYR A 196 -6.84 -4.49 8.47
CA TYR A 196 -6.24 -4.58 7.14
C TYR A 196 -5.27 -5.76 7.06
N CYS A 197 -4.92 -6.15 5.83
CA CYS A 197 -3.88 -7.14 5.56
C CYS A 197 -2.97 -6.61 4.46
N VAL A 198 -1.65 -6.69 4.65
CA VAL A 198 -0.66 -6.38 3.59
C VAL A 198 -0.09 -7.70 3.06
N VAL A 199 -0.30 -7.94 1.78
CA VAL A 199 0.25 -9.05 1.02
C VAL A 199 1.25 -8.53 0.02
N THR A 200 2.41 -9.15 -0.03
CA THR A 200 3.47 -8.86 -0.99
C THR A 200 3.65 -10.04 -1.93
N CYS A 201 3.71 -9.77 -3.24
CA CYS A 201 3.85 -10.79 -4.27
C CYS A 201 4.79 -10.34 -5.39
N GLY A 202 5.17 -11.27 -6.26
CA GLY A 202 6.01 -11.02 -7.43
C GLY A 202 6.76 -12.26 -7.91
N THR A 203 7.21 -12.24 -9.16
CA THR A 203 7.79 -13.41 -9.86
C THR A 203 9.22 -13.80 -9.45
N GLY A 204 9.77 -13.22 -8.38
CA GLY A 204 11.16 -13.45 -7.96
C GLY A 204 11.44 -13.18 -6.49
N ILE A 205 10.47 -13.42 -5.60
CA ILE A 205 10.66 -13.27 -4.16
C ILE A 205 11.60 -14.39 -3.65
N GLY A 206 12.80 -14.00 -3.21
CA GLY A 206 13.79 -14.90 -2.60
C GLY A 206 13.61 -15.07 -1.09
N ALA A 207 14.43 -15.93 -0.48
CA ALA A 207 14.35 -16.21 0.97
C ALA A 207 14.64 -14.97 1.84
N ASP A 208 15.58 -14.12 1.42
CA ASP A 208 15.93 -12.89 2.12
C ASP A 208 14.76 -11.88 2.07
N GLU A 209 14.06 -11.80 0.93
CA GLU A 209 12.83 -11.01 0.82
C GLU A 209 11.74 -11.55 1.75
N LEU A 210 11.55 -12.87 1.83
CA LEU A 210 10.59 -13.50 2.75
C LEU A 210 10.86 -13.13 4.20
N GLU A 211 12.14 -13.12 4.60
CA GLU A 211 12.55 -12.75 5.95
C GLU A 211 12.33 -11.25 6.23
N VAL A 212 12.68 -10.37 5.29
CA VAL A 212 12.39 -8.93 5.39
C VAL A 212 10.89 -8.69 5.55
N MET A 213 10.06 -9.39 4.77
CA MET A 213 8.61 -9.24 4.82
C MET A 213 8.03 -9.77 6.13
N ALA A 214 8.49 -10.93 6.62
CA ALA A 214 8.09 -11.48 7.91
C ALA A 214 8.48 -10.57 9.07
N ASN A 215 9.70 -10.01 9.04
CA ASN A 215 10.21 -9.11 10.09
C ASN A 215 9.58 -7.72 10.04
N SER A 216 9.13 -7.28 8.85
CA SER A 216 8.27 -6.11 8.68
C SER A 216 6.78 -6.43 8.86
N GLY A 217 6.45 -7.70 9.17
CA GLY A 217 5.13 -8.32 9.38
C GLY A 217 4.12 -8.17 8.24
N GLY A 218 4.60 -8.19 7.00
CA GLY A 218 3.81 -8.52 5.82
C GLY A 218 3.68 -10.03 5.63
N ILE A 219 2.65 -10.47 4.89
CA ILE A 219 2.50 -11.86 4.48
C ILE A 219 3.03 -12.00 3.05
N ALA A 220 4.00 -12.88 2.86
CA ALA A 220 4.57 -13.15 1.55
C ALA A 220 4.05 -14.47 0.97
N GLY A 221 3.66 -14.47 -0.30
CA GLY A 221 3.17 -15.65 -0.99
C GLY A 221 3.93 -15.91 -2.29
N ASN A 222 4.45 -17.13 -2.45
CA ASN A 222 4.67 -17.70 -3.80
C ASN A 222 3.31 -18.14 -4.35
N LEU A 223 3.09 -18.06 -5.68
CA LEU A 223 1.82 -18.46 -6.33
C LEU A 223 1.32 -19.86 -5.92
N ASP A 224 2.22 -20.79 -5.61
CA ASP A 224 1.90 -22.15 -5.13
C ASP A 224 1.73 -22.26 -3.58
N GLN A 225 2.06 -21.20 -2.83
CA GLN A 225 1.95 -21.09 -1.36
C GLN A 225 0.91 -20.06 -0.89
N ILE A 226 0.24 -19.39 -1.83
CA ILE A 226 -0.99 -18.62 -1.58
C ILE A 226 -2.17 -19.57 -1.23
N ASP A 227 -1.91 -20.86 -1.13
CA ASP A 227 -2.86 -21.84 -0.61
C ASP A 227 -2.75 -21.94 0.92
N ARG A 228 -3.88 -21.69 1.60
CA ARG A 228 -4.16 -21.85 3.04
C ARG A 228 -3.65 -20.83 4.07
N ARG A 229 -2.64 -19.99 3.82
CA ARG A 229 -2.22 -18.99 4.83
C ARG A 229 -2.99 -17.67 4.80
N ILE A 230 -3.74 -17.43 3.72
CA ILE A 230 -4.66 -16.28 3.59
C ILE A 230 -6.06 -16.62 4.16
N VAL A 231 -6.33 -17.88 4.54
CA VAL A 231 -7.59 -18.32 5.19
C VAL A 231 -7.46 -18.43 6.72
N ASP A 232 -6.25 -18.46 7.29
CA ASP A 232 -6.02 -18.48 8.75
C ASP A 232 -6.12 -17.06 9.38
N PHE A 233 -7.17 -16.32 9.03
CA PHE A 233 -7.62 -15.18 9.82
C PHE A 233 -8.74 -15.67 10.73
N ALA A 234 -8.61 -15.47 12.05
CA ALA A 234 -9.70 -15.76 12.98
C ALA A 234 -11.00 -15.10 12.48
N GLY A 235 -12.00 -15.92 12.12
CA GLY A 235 -13.28 -15.51 11.54
C GLY A 235 -13.55 -15.91 10.08
N TRP A 236 -12.73 -16.76 9.45
CA TRP A 236 -12.98 -17.32 8.11
C TRP A 236 -13.57 -18.74 8.10
N GLU A 237 -13.87 -19.34 9.26
CA GLU A 237 -14.71 -20.55 9.34
C GLU A 237 -16.19 -20.15 9.44
N THR A 238 -16.95 -20.43 8.39
CA THR A 238 -18.39 -20.72 8.53
C THR A 238 -18.58 -22.20 8.25
N GLU A 239 -18.93 -22.93 9.31
CA GLU A 239 -19.69 -24.18 9.38
C GLU A 239 -19.20 -25.35 8.49
N ASP A 240 -18.56 -26.33 9.15
CA ASP A 240 -19.21 -27.62 9.45
C ASP A 240 -18.88 -28.05 10.89
#